data_AF-A0A1B8TRK1-F1
#
_entry.id   AF-A0A1B8TRK1-F1
#
_cell.length_a   1.000
_cell.length_b   1.000
_cell.length_c   1.000
_cell.angle_alpha   90.00
_cell.angle_beta   90.00
_cell.angle_gamma   90.00
#
_symmetry.space_group_name_H-M   'P 1'
#
loop_
_entity.id
_entity.type
_entity.pdbx_description
1 polymer ?
#
loop_
_entity_poly.entity_id
_entity_poly.type
_entity_poly.pdbx_seq_one_letter_code
_entity_poly.pdbx_strand_id
1 'polypeptide(L)'
;MKENKYYNILPYTLYEKNNLDTILEYLIENDICEKLIVKSFSGKFNETNNLGEYKANGRLIEEEGIIQYSKELVNEFYNFLLTHYQAGLGKHISFSLELNQDTFGLEYTDSKKIAVKYFNTYYNQIPINPIYKLKFDTNRNVLPATKFETLDSHKQYLLLNLENKSELIIPYLAGDDLFYNRKLFETNSMINEIFQFENNLKILIELNKKYQLEQDNLFTHKTVAQNIYKEFAENFDSLNQIEFIENQINSKTKVTRSFIVVLFDLFSNQLKLQMPSGKDFGIIINNFFGFNFSEIKLNGSEGDKHYKQIESIKKEWANFRN
;
A
#
# COMPACT_ATOMS: atom_id res chain seq x y z
N MET A 1 -7.79 15.29 -6.23
CA MET A 1 -7.12 14.39 -7.19
C MET A 1 -5.64 14.77 -7.17
N LYS A 2 -4.73 13.80 -6.95
CA LYS A 2 -3.32 14.05 -7.27
C LYS A 2 -3.23 14.21 -8.79
N GLU A 3 -2.53 15.24 -9.26
CA GLU A 3 -2.16 15.31 -10.67
C GLU A 3 -1.28 14.09 -11.00
N ASN A 4 -1.65 13.35 -12.04
CA ASN A 4 -0.84 12.28 -12.59
C ASN A 4 0.34 12.94 -13.32
N LYS A 5 1.58 12.71 -12.86
CA LYS A 5 2.80 13.31 -13.41
C LYS A 5 3.05 12.90 -14.87
N TYR A 6 2.67 11.68 -15.23
CA TYR A 6 3.03 11.07 -16.52
C TYR A 6 1.87 10.95 -17.51
N TYR A 7 0.65 11.23 -17.07
CA TYR A 7 -0.51 11.17 -17.95
C TYR A 7 -0.50 12.35 -18.95
N ASN A 8 -0.76 12.06 -20.23
CA ASN A 8 -0.80 13.06 -21.31
C ASN A 8 0.52 13.85 -21.53
N ILE A 9 1.67 13.19 -21.32
CA ILE A 9 3.00 13.77 -21.61
C ILE A 9 3.51 13.47 -23.02
N LEU A 10 2.95 12.45 -23.68
CA LEU A 10 3.27 12.10 -25.07
C LEU A 10 2.42 12.98 -26.00
N PRO A 11 3.02 13.84 -26.83
CA PRO A 11 2.28 14.69 -27.74
C PRO A 11 1.35 13.87 -28.65
N TYR A 12 0.07 14.25 -28.69
CA TYR A 12 -0.93 13.53 -29.49
C TYR A 12 -0.53 13.40 -30.96
N THR A 13 0.16 14.40 -31.52
CA THR A 13 0.68 14.36 -32.90
C THR A 13 1.73 13.27 -33.15
N LEU A 14 2.44 12.83 -32.12
CA LEU A 14 3.37 11.70 -32.20
C LEU A 14 2.61 10.38 -32.02
N TYR A 15 1.68 10.32 -31.08
CA TYR A 15 0.82 9.17 -30.85
C TYR A 15 -0.04 8.81 -32.08
N GLU A 16 -0.68 9.80 -32.72
CA GLU A 16 -1.56 9.61 -33.88
C GLU A 16 -0.83 9.05 -35.10
N LYS A 17 0.46 9.38 -35.27
CA LYS A 17 1.30 8.80 -36.33
C LYS A 17 1.51 7.29 -36.15
N ASN A 18 1.33 6.79 -34.92
CA ASN A 18 1.42 5.38 -34.56
C ASN A 18 2.74 4.71 -35.03
N ASN A 19 3.84 5.47 -35.00
CA ASN A 19 5.18 4.96 -35.27
C ASN A 19 5.89 4.68 -33.95
N LEU A 20 6.00 3.40 -33.61
CA LEU A 20 6.56 2.96 -32.33
C LEU A 20 8.00 3.42 -32.14
N ASP A 21 8.84 3.37 -33.18
CA ASP A 21 10.26 3.74 -33.08
C ASP A 21 10.39 5.22 -32.71
N THR A 22 9.65 6.10 -33.39
CA THR A 22 9.64 7.54 -33.10
C THR A 22 9.08 7.86 -31.71
N ILE A 23 8.07 7.11 -31.27
CA ILE A 23 7.52 7.27 -29.90
C ILE A 23 8.58 6.86 -28.88
N LEU A 24 9.25 5.72 -29.07
CA LEU A 24 10.27 5.23 -28.15
C LEU A 24 11.49 6.17 -28.10
N GLU A 25 11.93 6.69 -29.24
CA GLU A 25 12.99 7.72 -29.28
C GLU A 25 12.62 8.93 -28.43
N TYR A 26 11.41 9.48 -28.59
CA TYR A 26 10.92 10.58 -27.78
C TYR A 26 10.90 10.24 -26.28
N LEU A 27 10.43 9.05 -25.92
CA LEU A 27 10.34 8.63 -24.52
C LEU A 27 11.71 8.43 -23.88
N ILE A 28 12.70 7.94 -24.63
CA ILE A 28 14.09 7.81 -24.18
C ILE A 28 14.73 9.19 -24.01
N GLU A 29 14.55 10.11 -24.97
CA GLU A 29 15.10 11.47 -24.91
C GLU A 29 14.56 12.30 -23.72
N ASN A 30 13.39 11.93 -23.19
CA ASN A 30 12.73 12.60 -22.07
C ASN A 30 12.85 11.82 -20.74
N ASP A 31 13.77 10.85 -20.65
CA ASP A 31 14.03 10.06 -19.44
C ASP A 31 12.78 9.33 -18.90
N ILE A 32 11.86 8.93 -19.78
CA ILE A 32 10.62 8.22 -19.40
C ILE A 32 10.84 6.70 -19.38
N CYS A 33 11.66 6.20 -20.30
CA CYS A 33 12.05 4.79 -20.38
C CYS A 33 13.51 4.64 -20.83
N GLU A 34 14.05 3.44 -20.59
CA GLU A 34 15.39 3.07 -21.01
C GLU A 34 15.34 1.84 -21.92
N LYS A 35 16.28 1.75 -22.85
CA LYS A 35 16.47 0.56 -23.68
C LYS A 35 17.55 -0.33 -23.08
N LEU A 36 17.14 -1.48 -22.54
CA LEU A 36 18.04 -2.50 -22.04
C LEU A 36 18.45 -3.46 -23.15
N ILE A 37 19.75 -3.57 -23.42
CA ILE A 37 20.29 -4.60 -24.30
C ILE A 37 20.44 -5.89 -23.49
N VAL A 38 19.62 -6.89 -23.81
CA VAL A 38 19.75 -8.22 -23.19
C VAL A 38 20.82 -9.01 -23.93
N LYS A 39 21.76 -9.58 -23.15
CA LYS A 39 22.79 -10.49 -23.67
C LYS A 39 22.44 -11.89 -23.22
N SER A 40 22.10 -12.77 -24.17
CA SER A 40 21.88 -14.19 -23.88
C SER A 40 23.10 -15.01 -24.24
N PHE A 41 23.30 -16.12 -23.52
CA PHE A 41 24.37 -17.06 -23.80
C PHE A 41 23.79 -18.28 -24.53
N SER A 42 24.23 -18.48 -25.77
CA SER A 42 23.93 -19.69 -26.53
C SER A 42 25.17 -20.57 -26.56
N GLY A 43 25.10 -21.75 -25.95
CA GLY A 43 26.23 -22.67 -25.88
C GLY A 43 25.82 -24.13 -25.79
N LYS A 44 26.75 -25.00 -26.20
CA LYS A 44 26.64 -26.46 -26.00
C LYS A 44 27.53 -26.85 -24.81
N PHE A 45 26.97 -27.65 -23.93
CA PHE A 45 27.72 -28.31 -22.86
C PHE A 45 28.25 -29.63 -23.39
N ASN A 46 29.57 -29.81 -23.33
CA ASN A 46 30.21 -31.06 -23.66
C ASN A 46 30.79 -31.66 -22.37
N GLU A 47 30.58 -32.97 -22.18
CA GLU A 47 31.22 -33.72 -21.10
C GLU A 47 32.74 -33.71 -21.29
N THR A 48 33.46 -33.67 -20.18
CA THR A 48 34.92 -33.84 -20.17
C THR A 48 35.29 -35.21 -19.59
N ASN A 49 36.58 -35.56 -19.65
CA ASN A 49 37.06 -36.83 -19.11
C ASN A 49 37.10 -36.88 -17.57
N ASN A 50 36.78 -35.77 -16.90
CA ASN A 50 36.75 -35.66 -15.44
C ASN A 50 35.30 -35.71 -14.94
N LEU A 51 35.04 -36.53 -13.93
CA LEU A 51 33.70 -36.71 -13.37
C LEU A 51 33.17 -35.40 -12.78
N GLY A 52 32.04 -34.93 -13.30
CA GLY A 52 31.38 -33.70 -12.86
C GLY A 52 31.85 -32.42 -13.56
N GLU A 53 32.84 -32.49 -14.45
CA GLU A 53 33.30 -31.34 -15.24
C GLU A 53 32.64 -31.28 -16.62
N TYR A 54 32.07 -30.12 -16.94
CA TYR A 54 31.51 -29.81 -18.25
C TYR A 54 32.27 -28.65 -18.89
N LYS A 55 32.56 -28.77 -20.18
CA LYS A 55 33.08 -27.66 -20.99
C LYS A 55 31.94 -27.00 -21.74
N ALA A 56 31.66 -25.74 -21.42
CA ALA A 56 30.70 -24.93 -22.16
C ALA A 56 31.44 -24.12 -23.23
N ASN A 57 31.08 -24.34 -24.50
CA ASN A 57 31.47 -23.46 -25.59
C ASN A 57 30.21 -22.75 -26.08
N GLY A 58 30.20 -21.43 -26.02
CA GLY A 58 29.07 -20.63 -26.47
C GLY A 58 29.48 -19.23 -26.89
N ARG A 59 28.53 -18.54 -27.51
CA ARG A 59 28.65 -17.14 -27.89
C ARG A 59 27.62 -16.32 -27.13
N LEU A 60 28.00 -15.11 -26.77
CA LEU A 60 27.05 -14.09 -26.34
C LEU A 60 26.31 -13.60 -27.59
N ILE A 61 24.99 -13.66 -27.54
CA ILE A 61 24.11 -13.10 -28.55
C ILE A 61 23.49 -11.85 -27.93
N GLU A 62 23.61 -10.71 -28.59
CA GLU A 62 22.81 -9.53 -28.25
C GLU A 62 21.41 -9.75 -28.82
N GLU A 63 20.43 -9.79 -27.93
CA GLU A 63 19.01 -9.87 -28.29
C GLU A 63 18.43 -8.46 -28.46
N GLU A 64 17.27 -8.36 -29.10
CA GLU A 64 16.56 -7.09 -29.25
C GLU A 64 16.38 -6.41 -27.90
N GLY A 65 16.61 -5.09 -27.88
CA GLY A 65 16.55 -4.32 -26.64
C GLY A 65 15.14 -4.28 -26.06
N ILE A 66 15.00 -4.58 -24.77
CA ILE A 66 13.75 -4.47 -24.03
C ILE A 66 13.59 -3.01 -23.58
N ILE A 67 12.38 -2.46 -23.70
CA ILE A 67 12.05 -1.14 -23.15
C ILE A 67 11.61 -1.31 -21.71
N GLN A 68 12.26 -0.59 -20.80
CA GLN A 68 11.96 -0.58 -19.38
C GLN A 68 11.48 0.81 -18.97
N TYR A 69 10.24 0.91 -18.50
CA TYR A 69 9.69 2.16 -17.96
C TYR A 69 10.12 2.38 -16.51
N SER A 70 10.23 3.64 -16.10
CA SER A 70 10.57 3.95 -14.70
C SER A 70 9.53 3.39 -13.71
N LYS A 71 9.98 2.96 -12.52
CA LYS A 71 9.09 2.45 -11.46
C LYS A 71 8.02 3.46 -11.05
N GLU A 72 8.33 4.75 -11.07
CA GLU A 72 7.37 5.82 -10.75
C GLU A 72 6.21 5.82 -11.75
N LEU A 73 6.51 5.79 -13.05
CA LEU A 73 5.52 5.70 -14.11
C LEU A 73 4.68 4.42 -13.99
N VAL A 74 5.31 3.27 -13.79
CA VAL A 74 4.59 2.00 -13.68
C VAL A 74 3.62 2.00 -12.49
N ASN A 75 4.01 2.55 -11.34
CA ASN A 75 3.14 2.69 -10.18
C ASN A 75 1.99 3.67 -10.45
N GLU A 76 2.26 4.80 -11.10
CA GLU A 76 1.22 5.77 -11.46
C GLU A 76 0.22 5.16 -12.45
N PHE A 77 0.71 4.43 -13.46
CA PHE A 77 -0.11 3.72 -14.43
C PHE A 77 -0.96 2.62 -13.78
N TYR A 78 -0.38 1.84 -12.87
CA TYR A 78 -1.12 0.85 -12.09
C TYR A 78 -2.29 1.50 -11.33
N ASN A 79 -2.04 2.62 -10.65
CA ASN A 79 -3.08 3.37 -9.93
C ASN A 79 -4.12 3.99 -10.87
N PHE A 80 -3.70 4.45 -12.05
CA PHE A 80 -4.61 4.90 -13.10
C PHE A 80 -5.56 3.78 -13.50
N LEU A 81 -5.06 2.57 -13.80
CA LEU A 81 -5.92 1.42 -14.16
C LEU A 81 -6.96 1.14 -13.08
N LEU A 82 -6.55 1.09 -11.81
CA LEU A 82 -7.46 0.87 -10.68
C LEU A 82 -8.51 1.96 -10.52
N THR A 83 -8.15 3.22 -10.78
CA THR A 83 -9.05 4.36 -10.69
C THR A 83 -10.03 4.38 -11.86
N HIS A 84 -9.51 4.20 -13.08
CA HIS A 84 -10.27 4.25 -14.33
C HIS A 84 -11.33 3.15 -14.38
N TYR A 85 -10.96 1.92 -14.00
CA TYR A 85 -11.88 0.79 -13.92
C TYR A 85 -12.38 0.50 -12.49
N GLN A 86 -12.52 1.53 -11.65
CA GLN A 86 -12.94 1.36 -10.24
C GLN A 86 -14.20 0.51 -10.04
N ALA A 87 -15.14 0.51 -11.00
CA ALA A 87 -16.34 -0.33 -10.97
C ALA A 87 -16.02 -1.85 -10.96
N GLY A 88 -14.85 -2.24 -11.48
CA GLY A 88 -14.32 -3.61 -11.42
C GLY A 88 -13.85 -4.04 -10.03
N LEU A 89 -13.72 -3.12 -9.07
CA LEU A 89 -13.29 -3.40 -7.68
C LEU A 89 -14.46 -3.71 -6.73
N GLY A 90 -15.58 -4.23 -7.24
CA GLY A 90 -16.82 -4.42 -6.47
C GLY A 90 -16.89 -5.70 -5.61
N LYS A 91 -15.99 -6.68 -5.80
CA LYS A 91 -16.13 -8.02 -5.19
C LYS A 91 -16.12 -7.99 -3.65
N HIS A 92 -15.39 -7.05 -3.05
CA HIS A 92 -15.33 -6.85 -1.60
C HIS A 92 -16.68 -6.50 -0.96
N ILE A 93 -17.59 -5.83 -1.69
CA ILE A 93 -18.92 -5.47 -1.20
C ILE A 93 -19.77 -6.73 -1.06
N SER A 94 -19.82 -7.56 -2.11
CA SER A 94 -20.54 -8.84 -2.07
C SER A 94 -19.99 -9.75 -0.98
N PHE A 95 -18.66 -9.83 -0.87
CA PHE A 95 -17.99 -10.57 0.21
C PHE A 95 -18.41 -10.06 1.61
N SER A 96 -18.46 -8.75 1.82
CA SER A 96 -18.85 -8.17 3.11
C SER A 96 -20.26 -8.56 3.52
N LEU A 97 -21.19 -8.66 2.56
CA LEU A 97 -22.55 -9.14 2.78
C LEU A 97 -22.57 -10.63 3.13
N GLU A 98 -21.86 -11.47 2.39
CA GLU A 98 -21.73 -12.92 2.65
C GLU A 98 -21.15 -13.18 4.04
N LEU A 99 -20.04 -12.51 4.38
CA LEU A 99 -19.41 -12.63 5.70
C LEU A 99 -20.36 -12.22 6.82
N ASN A 100 -21.10 -11.12 6.64
CA ASN A 100 -22.05 -10.66 7.64
C ASN A 100 -23.20 -11.65 7.82
N GLN A 101 -23.71 -12.25 6.74
CA GLN A 101 -24.74 -13.29 6.82
C GLN A 101 -24.25 -14.51 7.59
N ASP A 102 -23.03 -14.98 7.29
CA ASP A 102 -22.45 -16.17 7.93
C ASP A 102 -22.05 -15.96 9.39
N THR A 103 -21.81 -14.71 9.79
CA THR A 103 -21.32 -14.37 11.13
C THR A 103 -22.36 -13.68 12.01
N PHE A 104 -23.56 -13.42 11.47
CA PHE A 104 -24.62 -12.72 12.20
C PHE A 104 -25.04 -13.49 13.46
N GLY A 105 -25.02 -12.80 14.60
CA GLY A 105 -25.40 -13.38 15.89
C GLY A 105 -24.39 -14.38 16.47
N LEU A 106 -23.22 -14.56 15.84
CA LEU A 106 -22.16 -15.41 16.37
C LEU A 106 -21.23 -14.64 17.30
N GLU A 107 -20.69 -15.35 18.30
CA GLU A 107 -19.59 -14.86 19.13
C GLU A 107 -18.32 -14.62 18.30
N TYR A 108 -17.48 -13.70 18.76
CA TYR A 108 -16.26 -13.30 18.06
C TYR A 108 -15.34 -14.49 17.73
N THR A 109 -15.21 -15.45 18.64
CA THR A 109 -14.34 -16.63 18.45
C THR A 109 -14.82 -17.55 17.34
N ASP A 110 -16.13 -17.74 17.19
CA ASP A 110 -16.71 -18.58 16.13
C ASP A 110 -16.74 -17.84 14.79
N SER A 111 -17.05 -16.54 14.82
CA SER A 111 -16.92 -15.66 13.67
C SER A 111 -15.48 -15.64 13.12
N LYS A 112 -14.46 -15.59 14.01
CA LYS A 112 -13.05 -15.66 13.62
C LYS A 112 -12.69 -16.97 12.93
N LYS A 113 -13.28 -18.11 13.31
CA LYS A 113 -13.04 -19.40 12.61
C LYS A 113 -13.58 -19.37 11.18
N ILE A 114 -14.74 -18.76 10.96
CA ILE A 114 -15.32 -18.55 9.63
C ILE A 114 -14.42 -17.61 8.81
N ALA A 115 -14.00 -16.50 9.41
CA ALA A 115 -13.09 -15.54 8.79
C ALA A 115 -11.77 -16.18 8.34
N VAL A 116 -11.18 -17.08 9.13
CA VAL A 116 -9.96 -17.82 8.75
C VAL A 116 -10.19 -18.69 7.52
N LYS A 117 -11.36 -19.34 7.40
CA LYS A 117 -11.70 -20.15 6.22
C LYS A 117 -11.78 -19.27 4.98
N TYR A 118 -12.51 -18.15 5.05
CA TYR A 118 -12.59 -17.18 3.96
C TYR A 118 -11.21 -16.63 3.59
N PHE A 119 -10.39 -16.27 4.58
CA PHE A 119 -9.05 -15.76 4.37
C PHE A 119 -8.19 -16.77 3.57
N ASN A 120 -8.21 -18.05 3.95
CA ASN A 120 -7.49 -19.08 3.23
C ASN A 120 -8.04 -19.29 1.81
N THR A 121 -9.35 -19.29 1.63
CA THR A 121 -9.98 -19.43 0.32
C THR A 121 -9.57 -18.32 -0.64
N TYR A 122 -9.70 -17.06 -0.23
CA TYR A 122 -9.36 -15.91 -1.07
C TYR A 122 -7.86 -15.80 -1.33
N TYR A 123 -7.02 -16.13 -0.35
CA TYR A 123 -5.57 -16.18 -0.53
C TYR A 123 -5.16 -17.23 -1.57
N ASN A 124 -5.76 -18.43 -1.51
CA ASN A 124 -5.44 -19.53 -2.43
C ASN A 124 -6.00 -19.33 -3.85
N GLN A 125 -6.92 -18.39 -4.06
CA GLN A 125 -7.40 -18.02 -5.41
C GLN A 125 -6.38 -17.18 -6.18
N ILE A 126 -5.38 -16.59 -5.51
CA ILE A 126 -4.34 -15.80 -6.17
C ILE A 126 -3.26 -16.79 -6.66
N PRO A 127 -2.91 -16.78 -7.96
CA PRO A 127 -1.95 -17.72 -8.55
C PRO A 127 -0.49 -17.36 -8.22
N ILE A 128 -0.16 -17.39 -6.92
CA ILE A 128 1.15 -16.99 -6.42
C ILE A 128 2.20 -18.05 -6.74
N ASN A 129 3.28 -17.65 -7.43
CA ASN A 129 4.45 -18.48 -7.65
C ASN A 129 5.05 -18.95 -6.29
N PRO A 130 5.33 -20.26 -6.10
CA PRO A 130 5.89 -20.78 -4.86
C PRO A 130 7.15 -20.06 -4.35
N ILE A 131 7.95 -19.47 -5.25
CA ILE A 131 9.17 -18.74 -4.85
C ILE A 131 8.86 -17.53 -3.94
N TYR A 132 7.71 -16.90 -4.12
CA TYR A 132 7.29 -15.73 -3.31
C TYR A 132 6.85 -16.12 -1.90
N LYS A 133 6.66 -17.41 -1.62
CA LYS A 133 6.31 -17.92 -0.29
C LYS A 133 7.55 -18.10 0.60
N LEU A 134 8.73 -17.71 0.12
CA LEU A 134 10.00 -17.85 0.80
C LEU A 134 10.68 -16.49 0.92
N LYS A 135 11.40 -16.28 2.02
CA LYS A 135 12.25 -15.12 2.25
C LYS A 135 13.59 -15.55 2.84
N PHE A 136 14.56 -14.64 2.80
CA PHE A 136 15.87 -14.85 3.40
C PHE A 136 16.01 -14.02 4.67
N ASP A 137 16.54 -14.61 5.75
CA ASP A 137 16.97 -13.84 6.92
C ASP A 137 18.32 -13.13 6.65
N THR A 138 18.82 -12.40 7.65
CA THR A 138 20.11 -11.70 7.57
C THR A 138 21.29 -12.63 7.33
N ASN A 139 21.17 -13.90 7.69
CA ASN A 139 22.19 -14.94 7.52
C ASN A 139 21.98 -15.76 6.23
N ARG A 140 21.04 -15.34 5.36
CA ARG A 140 20.64 -16.03 4.12
C ARG A 140 20.02 -17.41 4.33
N ASN A 141 19.47 -17.68 5.51
CA ASN A 141 18.64 -18.86 5.71
C ASN A 141 17.28 -18.66 5.05
N VAL A 142 16.76 -19.72 4.44
CA VAL A 142 15.43 -19.72 3.84
C VAL A 142 14.37 -19.86 4.93
N LEU A 143 13.46 -18.91 5.01
CA LEU A 143 12.31 -18.89 5.91
C LEU A 143 11.02 -18.80 5.10
N PRO A 144 9.89 -19.33 5.62
CA PRO A 144 8.59 -19.05 5.02
C PRO A 144 8.28 -17.55 5.14
N ALA A 145 7.82 -16.96 4.04
CA ALA A 145 7.25 -15.63 4.04
C ALA A 145 5.85 -15.69 4.67
N THR A 146 5.44 -14.62 5.34
CA THR A 146 4.05 -14.48 5.77
C THR A 146 3.14 -14.32 4.55
N LYS A 147 1.82 -14.47 4.71
CA LYS A 147 0.91 -14.36 3.57
C LYS A 147 0.89 -12.94 3.01
N PHE A 148 0.94 -11.91 3.86
CA PHE A 148 1.04 -10.53 3.38
C PHE A 148 2.40 -10.24 2.72
N GLU A 149 3.52 -10.77 3.21
CA GLU A 149 4.82 -10.65 2.50
C GLU A 149 4.77 -11.31 1.11
N THR A 150 4.09 -12.46 1.03
CA THR A 150 3.89 -13.18 -0.23
C THR A 150 3.04 -12.38 -1.22
N LEU A 151 1.94 -11.77 -0.74
CA LEU A 151 1.06 -10.93 -1.54
C LEU A 151 1.78 -9.68 -2.06
N ASP A 152 2.65 -9.07 -1.24
CA ASP A 152 3.41 -7.89 -1.65
C ASP A 152 4.40 -8.26 -2.76
N SER A 153 5.11 -9.37 -2.59
CA SER A 153 5.99 -9.91 -3.63
C SER A 153 5.24 -10.17 -4.94
N HIS A 154 4.01 -10.70 -4.87
CA HIS A 154 3.18 -10.90 -6.05
C HIS A 154 2.71 -9.57 -6.67
N LYS A 155 2.38 -8.54 -5.86
CA LYS A 155 2.09 -7.20 -6.37
C LYS A 155 3.28 -6.61 -7.11
N GLN A 156 4.49 -6.74 -6.56
CA GLN A 156 5.72 -6.31 -7.23
C GLN A 156 5.92 -7.05 -8.56
N TYR A 157 5.61 -8.35 -8.61
CA TYR A 157 5.62 -9.10 -9.87
C TYR A 157 4.63 -8.55 -10.91
N LEU A 158 3.40 -8.20 -10.52
CA LEU A 158 2.44 -7.58 -11.43
C LEU A 158 2.94 -6.23 -11.97
N LEU A 159 3.60 -5.43 -11.13
CA LEU A 159 4.22 -4.17 -11.55
C LEU A 159 5.39 -4.41 -12.54
N LEU A 160 6.27 -5.36 -12.26
CA LEU A 160 7.36 -5.74 -13.16
C LEU A 160 6.85 -6.26 -14.52
N ASN A 161 5.74 -6.98 -14.52
CA ASN A 161 5.10 -7.39 -15.76
C ASN A 161 4.55 -6.20 -16.56
N LEU A 162 4.10 -5.12 -15.88
CA LEU A 162 3.53 -3.93 -16.54
C LEU A 162 4.63 -3.08 -17.15
N GLU A 163 5.80 -3.07 -16.51
CA GLU A 163 6.99 -2.32 -16.92
C GLU A 163 7.43 -2.59 -18.36
N ASN A 164 7.02 -3.70 -18.96
CA ASN A 164 7.36 -4.06 -20.34
C ASN A 164 6.14 -3.99 -21.29
N LYS A 165 5.06 -3.33 -20.89
CA LYS A 165 3.78 -3.28 -21.63
C LYS A 165 3.58 -1.95 -22.35
N SER A 166 4.44 -1.65 -23.31
CA SER A 166 4.35 -0.45 -24.13
C SER A 166 2.97 -0.28 -24.79
N GLU A 167 2.34 -1.38 -25.19
CA GLU A 167 0.99 -1.38 -25.78
C GLU A 167 -0.10 -0.89 -24.83
N LEU A 168 0.15 -0.95 -23.51
CA LEU A 168 -0.74 -0.43 -22.48
C LEU A 168 -0.24 0.89 -21.90
N ILE A 169 1.05 1.17 -21.89
CA ILE A 169 1.60 2.39 -21.27
C ILE A 169 1.55 3.57 -22.24
N ILE A 170 1.85 3.38 -23.52
CA ILE A 170 1.88 4.47 -24.51
C ILE A 170 0.53 5.20 -24.63
N PRO A 171 -0.63 4.51 -24.72
CA PRO A 171 -1.93 5.19 -24.74
C PRO A 171 -2.20 6.03 -23.48
N TYR A 172 -1.69 5.61 -22.31
CA TYR A 172 -1.81 6.35 -21.06
C TYR A 172 -0.93 7.61 -21.07
N LEU A 173 0.30 7.48 -21.56
CA LEU A 173 1.19 8.62 -21.76
C LEU A 173 0.60 9.62 -22.76
N ALA A 174 -0.19 9.16 -23.74
CA ALA A 174 -0.91 10.00 -24.70
C ALA A 174 -2.24 10.59 -24.17
N GLY A 175 -2.69 10.17 -22.99
CA GLY A 175 -3.99 10.58 -22.44
C GLY A 175 -5.20 10.03 -23.20
N ASP A 176 -5.08 8.86 -23.84
CA ASP A 176 -6.16 8.25 -24.62
C ASP A 176 -7.12 7.44 -23.73
N ASP A 177 -8.07 8.14 -23.11
CA ASP A 177 -9.09 7.49 -22.26
C ASP A 177 -10.01 6.53 -23.03
N LEU A 178 -10.17 6.73 -24.35
CA LEU A 178 -11.03 5.88 -25.20
C LEU A 178 -10.38 4.52 -25.44
N PHE A 179 -9.05 4.45 -25.44
CA PHE A 179 -8.31 3.20 -25.46
C PHE A 179 -8.67 2.31 -24.27
N TYR A 180 -8.77 2.89 -23.07
CA TYR A 180 -9.13 2.19 -21.83
C TYR A 180 -10.64 1.97 -21.69
N ASN A 181 -11.24 1.35 -22.70
CA ASN A 181 -12.65 1.01 -22.71
C ASN A 181 -12.93 -0.35 -22.05
N ARG A 182 -14.21 -0.62 -21.85
CA ARG A 182 -14.71 -1.87 -21.27
C ARG A 182 -14.23 -3.14 -22.01
N LYS A 183 -14.11 -3.09 -23.34
CA LYS A 183 -13.65 -4.26 -24.11
C LYS A 183 -12.21 -4.60 -23.78
N LEU A 184 -11.34 -3.60 -23.64
CA LEU A 184 -9.97 -3.81 -23.20
C LEU A 184 -9.92 -4.43 -21.81
N PHE A 185 -10.71 -3.90 -20.86
CA PHE A 185 -10.82 -4.47 -19.52
C PHE A 185 -11.21 -5.96 -19.54
N GLU A 186 -12.26 -6.33 -20.28
CA GLU A 186 -12.77 -7.71 -20.30
C GLU A 186 -11.83 -8.70 -21.00
N THR A 187 -11.04 -8.24 -21.99
CA THR A 187 -10.22 -9.12 -22.84
C THR A 187 -8.74 -9.15 -22.50
N ASN A 188 -8.20 -8.11 -21.86
CA ASN A 188 -6.79 -8.06 -21.51
C ASN A 188 -6.52 -8.91 -20.26
N SER A 189 -5.78 -10.01 -20.43
CA SER A 189 -5.48 -10.95 -19.34
C SER A 189 -4.75 -10.29 -18.16
N MET A 190 -3.87 -9.34 -18.45
CA MET A 190 -3.07 -8.67 -17.44
C MET A 190 -3.91 -7.71 -16.59
N ILE A 191 -4.78 -6.91 -17.21
CA ILE A 191 -5.74 -6.07 -16.48
C ILE A 191 -6.65 -6.95 -15.61
N ASN A 192 -7.16 -8.05 -16.17
CA ASN A 192 -7.98 -9.00 -15.41
C ASN A 192 -7.22 -9.58 -14.20
N GLU A 193 -5.95 -9.97 -14.36
CA GLU A 193 -5.12 -10.49 -13.27
C GLU A 193 -4.92 -9.45 -12.15
N ILE A 194 -4.60 -8.20 -12.52
CA ILE A 194 -4.48 -7.07 -11.58
C ILE A 194 -5.75 -6.89 -10.77
N PHE A 195 -6.92 -6.89 -11.42
CA PHE A 195 -8.19 -6.67 -10.75
C PHE A 195 -8.64 -7.86 -9.91
N GLN A 196 -8.35 -9.09 -10.32
CA GLN A 196 -8.60 -10.28 -9.51
C GLN A 196 -7.73 -10.25 -8.24
N PHE A 197 -6.45 -9.89 -8.39
CA PHE A 197 -5.52 -9.73 -7.29
C PHE A 197 -6.00 -8.64 -6.31
N GLU A 198 -6.27 -7.42 -6.78
CA GLU A 198 -6.65 -6.30 -5.91
C GLU A 198 -8.00 -6.51 -5.22
N ASN A 199 -8.98 -7.14 -5.89
CA ASN A 199 -10.24 -7.54 -5.25
C ASN A 199 -10.01 -8.52 -4.09
N ASN A 200 -9.20 -9.56 -4.31
CA ASN A 200 -8.91 -10.55 -3.28
C ASN A 200 -8.03 -9.94 -2.16
N LEU A 201 -7.03 -9.13 -2.50
CA LEU A 201 -6.19 -8.42 -1.55
C LEU A 201 -7.02 -7.53 -0.62
N LYS A 202 -7.97 -6.77 -1.17
CA LYS A 202 -8.86 -5.92 -0.37
C LYS A 202 -9.69 -6.72 0.64
N ILE A 203 -10.24 -7.86 0.22
CA ILE A 203 -10.97 -8.79 1.09
C ILE A 203 -10.07 -9.31 2.22
N LEU A 204 -8.84 -9.72 1.88
CA LEU A 204 -7.87 -10.22 2.86
C LEU A 204 -7.47 -9.16 3.88
N ILE A 205 -7.24 -7.92 3.44
CA ILE A 205 -6.96 -6.77 4.32
C ILE A 205 -8.15 -6.50 5.24
N GLU A 206 -9.38 -6.48 4.73
CA GLU A 206 -10.60 -6.25 5.54
C GLU A 206 -10.79 -7.34 6.60
N LEU A 207 -10.63 -8.61 6.22
CA LEU A 207 -10.64 -9.74 7.15
C LEU A 207 -9.57 -9.60 8.23
N ASN A 208 -8.35 -9.23 7.84
CA ASN A 208 -7.25 -9.10 8.78
C ASN A 208 -7.43 -7.91 9.73
N LYS A 209 -7.95 -6.78 9.24
CA LYS A 209 -8.32 -5.63 10.07
C LYS A 209 -9.37 -5.99 11.12
N LYS A 210 -10.38 -6.77 10.74
CA LYS A 210 -11.49 -7.15 11.65
C LYS A 210 -11.10 -8.21 12.68
N TYR A 211 -10.27 -9.19 12.30
CA TYR A 211 -10.02 -10.38 13.15
C TYR A 211 -8.56 -10.58 13.57
N GLN A 212 -7.64 -9.75 13.08
CA GLN A 212 -6.19 -9.80 13.40
C GLN A 212 -5.66 -11.24 13.21
N LEU A 213 -5.74 -11.73 11.98
CA LEU A 213 -5.42 -13.11 11.62
C LEU A 213 -3.89 -13.32 11.50
N GLU A 214 -3.19 -12.31 11.00
CA GLU A 214 -1.74 -12.25 10.82
C GLU A 214 -1.24 -10.80 11.02
N GLN A 215 0.04 -10.62 11.30
CA GLN A 215 0.64 -9.28 11.27
C GLN A 215 0.70 -8.76 9.82
N ASP A 216 0.12 -7.58 9.59
CA ASP A 216 0.23 -6.84 8.33
C ASP A 216 0.97 -5.53 8.58
N ASN A 217 2.21 -5.44 8.09
CA ASN A 217 3.03 -4.23 8.12
C ASN A 217 3.21 -3.61 6.72
N LEU A 218 2.60 -4.18 5.68
CA LEU A 218 2.91 -3.89 4.28
C LEU A 218 1.77 -3.16 3.57
N PHE A 219 0.53 -3.61 3.77
CA PHE A 219 -0.63 -3.08 3.04
C PHE A 219 -1.51 -2.18 3.88
N THR A 220 -1.63 -2.48 5.17
CA THR A 220 -2.27 -1.57 6.10
C THR A 220 -1.23 -0.55 6.53
N HIS A 221 -1.37 0.70 6.08
CA HIS A 221 -0.56 1.80 6.59
C HIS A 221 -0.62 1.79 8.12
N LYS A 222 0.56 1.75 8.75
CA LYS A 222 0.64 1.98 10.19
C LYS A 222 0.03 3.34 10.45
N THR A 223 -0.98 3.36 11.30
CA THR A 223 -1.63 4.62 11.66
C THR A 223 -0.58 5.54 12.31
N VAL A 224 -0.84 6.84 12.32
CA VAL A 224 0.07 7.79 12.96
C VAL A 224 0.31 7.38 14.42
N ALA A 225 -0.73 6.88 15.09
CA ALA A 225 -0.64 6.36 16.45
C ALA A 225 0.30 5.15 16.58
N GLN A 226 0.24 4.20 15.65
CA GLN A 226 1.14 3.05 15.66
C GLN A 226 2.61 3.45 15.46
N ASN A 227 2.87 4.48 14.63
CA ASN A 227 4.21 5.00 14.44
C ASN A 227 4.71 5.74 15.69
N ILE A 228 3.86 6.58 16.31
CA ILE A 228 4.18 7.26 17.57
C ILE A 228 4.44 6.24 18.68
N TYR A 229 3.58 5.23 18.85
CA TYR A 229 3.75 4.23 19.91
C TYR A 229 5.01 3.41 19.72
N LYS A 230 5.40 3.10 18.48
CA LYS A 230 6.65 2.38 18.20
C LYS A 230 7.88 3.16 18.67
N GLU A 231 7.88 4.48 18.53
CA GLU A 231 9.02 5.34 18.88
C GLU A 231 8.99 5.86 20.33
N PHE A 232 7.80 6.03 20.89
CA PHE A 232 7.58 6.70 22.18
C PHE A 232 6.69 5.89 23.14
N ALA A 233 6.73 4.55 23.06
CA ALA A 233 5.92 3.67 23.91
C ALA A 233 6.04 4.01 25.40
N GLU A 234 7.26 4.30 25.87
CA GLU A 234 7.55 4.65 27.26
C GLU A 234 7.05 6.02 27.69
N ASN A 235 6.54 6.85 26.77
CA ASN A 235 6.03 8.18 27.07
C ASN A 235 4.51 8.22 27.22
N PHE A 236 3.80 7.20 26.74
CA PHE A 236 2.34 7.12 26.76
C PHE A 236 1.87 5.94 27.59
N ASP A 237 0.64 5.99 28.06
CA ASP A 237 0.01 4.94 28.88
C ASP A 237 -0.31 3.68 28.06
N SER A 238 -0.74 3.85 26.81
CA SER A 238 -1.08 2.74 25.92
C SER A 238 -1.19 3.17 24.45
N LEU A 239 -1.16 2.19 23.54
CA LEU A 239 -1.47 2.43 22.12
C LEU A 239 -2.88 3.03 21.94
N ASN A 240 -3.87 2.53 22.68
CA ASN A 240 -5.26 3.01 22.62
C ASN A 240 -5.39 4.51 22.91
N GLN A 241 -4.57 5.04 23.83
CA GLN A 241 -4.51 6.47 24.12
C GLN A 241 -4.12 7.27 22.87
N ILE A 242 -3.09 6.81 22.16
CA ILE A 242 -2.57 7.50 20.98
C ILE A 242 -3.52 7.33 19.79
N GLU A 243 -4.13 6.16 19.63
CA GLU A 243 -5.16 5.92 18.61
C GLU A 243 -6.36 6.86 18.80
N PHE A 244 -6.77 7.10 20.04
CA PHE A 244 -7.80 8.09 20.32
C PHE A 244 -7.36 9.52 19.97
N ILE A 245 -6.13 9.90 20.30
CA ILE A 245 -5.56 11.21 19.93
C ILE A 245 -5.57 11.38 18.40
N GLU A 246 -5.12 10.37 17.66
CA GLU A 246 -5.16 10.36 16.20
C GLU A 246 -6.58 10.51 15.66
N ASN A 247 -7.54 9.74 16.18
CA ASN A 247 -8.95 9.83 15.78
C ASN A 247 -9.54 11.23 16.04
N GLN A 248 -9.22 11.83 17.19
CA GLN A 248 -9.67 13.17 17.54
C GLN A 248 -9.09 14.24 16.61
N ILE A 249 -7.81 14.14 16.25
CA ILE A 249 -7.15 15.04 15.31
C ILE A 249 -7.76 14.89 13.90
N ASN A 250 -7.89 13.66 13.41
CA ASN A 250 -8.38 13.36 12.06
C ASN A 250 -9.87 13.69 11.88
N SER A 251 -10.68 13.68 12.95
CA SER A 251 -12.10 14.03 12.91
C SER A 251 -12.37 15.54 12.76
N LYS A 252 -11.34 16.38 12.93
CA LYS A 252 -11.49 17.84 12.83
C LYS A 252 -11.10 18.34 11.44
N THR A 253 -11.97 19.17 10.85
CA THR A 253 -11.67 19.90 9.61
C THR A 253 -10.52 20.89 9.75
N LYS A 254 -10.31 21.45 10.94
CA LYS A 254 -9.18 22.31 11.28
C LYS A 254 -8.74 22.09 12.71
N VAL A 255 -7.51 21.65 12.89
CA VAL A 255 -6.88 21.40 14.19
C VAL A 255 -6.16 22.67 14.64
N THR A 256 -6.46 23.13 15.86
CA THR A 256 -5.83 24.32 16.45
C THR A 256 -4.93 23.92 17.62
N ARG A 257 -3.94 24.76 17.94
CA ARG A 257 -3.10 24.58 19.14
C ARG A 257 -3.95 24.41 20.40
N SER A 258 -5.02 25.19 20.55
CA SER A 258 -5.91 25.09 21.71
C SER A 258 -6.55 23.71 21.83
N PHE A 259 -6.93 23.07 20.72
CA PHE A 259 -7.48 21.72 20.73
C PHE A 259 -6.43 20.69 21.15
N ILE A 260 -5.18 20.83 20.69
CA ILE A 260 -4.08 19.95 21.13
C ILE A 260 -3.78 20.13 22.63
N VAL A 261 -3.87 21.36 23.16
CA VAL A 261 -3.76 21.63 24.60
C VAL A 261 -4.89 20.93 25.39
N VAL A 262 -6.12 20.91 24.86
CA VAL A 262 -7.25 20.20 25.47
C VAL A 262 -6.97 18.69 25.54
N LEU A 263 -6.46 18.09 24.46
CA LEU A 263 -6.10 16.66 24.44
C LEU A 263 -5.00 16.36 25.46
N PHE A 264 -3.98 17.21 25.52
CA PHE A 264 -2.92 17.09 26.52
C PHE A 264 -3.47 17.14 27.95
N ASP A 265 -4.27 18.15 28.28
CA ASP A 265 -4.84 18.35 29.62
C ASP A 265 -5.77 17.22 30.05
N LEU A 266 -6.60 16.72 29.11
CA LEU A 266 -7.47 15.59 29.36
C LEU A 266 -6.66 14.38 29.83
N PHE A 267 -5.60 14.01 29.11
CA PHE A 267 -4.83 12.82 29.44
C PHE A 267 -3.89 13.04 30.64
N SER A 268 -3.17 14.16 30.69
CA SER A 268 -2.17 14.40 31.73
C SER A 268 -2.78 14.74 33.10
N ASN A 269 -3.81 15.59 33.14
CA ASN A 269 -4.32 16.15 34.39
C ASN A 269 -5.67 15.57 34.81
N GLN A 270 -6.60 15.43 33.86
CA GLN A 270 -7.97 14.98 34.17
C GLN A 270 -8.03 13.47 34.38
N LEU A 271 -7.40 12.71 33.49
CA LEU A 271 -7.34 11.25 33.55
C LEU A 271 -6.07 10.73 34.23
N LYS A 272 -5.04 11.58 34.36
CA LYS A 272 -3.74 11.25 34.99
C LYS A 272 -3.07 10.01 34.38
N LEU A 273 -3.19 9.88 33.07
CA LEU A 273 -2.50 8.84 32.30
C LEU A 273 -1.07 9.29 32.01
N GLN A 274 -0.19 8.31 31.80
CA GLN A 274 1.19 8.56 31.38
C GLN A 274 1.19 9.35 30.06
N MET A 275 1.95 10.45 30.07
CA MET A 275 2.07 11.40 28.97
C MET A 275 3.50 11.95 28.94
N PRO A 276 4.04 12.27 27.75
CA PRO A 276 5.26 13.05 27.64
C PRO A 276 5.08 14.45 28.24
N SER A 277 6.17 15.19 28.42
CA SER A 277 6.08 16.61 28.77
C SER A 277 5.26 17.37 27.72
N GLY A 278 4.59 18.47 28.07
CA GLY A 278 3.82 19.25 27.09
C GLY A 278 4.67 19.70 25.90
N LYS A 279 5.95 20.00 26.13
CA LYS A 279 6.92 20.29 25.08
C LYS A 279 7.13 19.11 24.14
N ASP A 280 7.44 17.94 24.68
CA ASP A 280 7.71 16.73 23.89
C ASP A 280 6.45 16.24 23.18
N PHE A 281 5.30 16.33 23.83
CA PHE A 281 3.99 16.07 23.22
C PHE A 281 3.76 16.98 22.01
N GLY A 282 4.04 18.28 22.14
CA GLY A 282 3.93 19.23 21.02
C GLY A 282 4.85 18.88 19.85
N ILE A 283 6.09 18.47 20.13
CA ILE A 283 7.06 18.03 19.10
C ILE A 283 6.56 16.78 18.39
N ILE A 284 6.11 15.76 19.14
CA ILE A 284 5.56 14.52 18.59
C ILE A 284 4.37 14.84 17.68
N ILE A 285 3.40 15.62 18.15
CA ILE A 285 2.22 15.97 17.35
C ILE A 285 2.58 16.76 16.09
N ASN A 286 3.50 17.72 16.17
CA ASN A 286 3.94 18.49 15.01
C ASN A 286 4.62 17.59 13.96
N ASN A 287 5.54 16.73 14.38
CA ASN A 287 6.32 15.88 13.48
C ASN A 287 5.44 14.84 12.76
N PHE A 288 4.53 14.21 13.50
CA PHE A 288 3.75 13.08 12.99
C PHE A 288 2.48 13.49 12.26
N PHE A 289 1.92 14.68 12.54
CA PHE A 289 0.71 15.19 11.90
C PHE A 289 0.95 16.40 10.99
N GLY A 290 2.21 16.83 10.82
CA GLY A 290 2.57 17.93 9.91
C GLY A 290 2.09 19.31 10.39
N PHE A 291 2.01 19.52 11.70
CA PHE A 291 1.65 20.81 12.29
C PHE A 291 2.88 21.64 12.66
N ASN A 292 2.66 22.95 12.87
CA ASN A 292 3.69 23.90 13.31
C ASN A 292 3.21 24.69 14.53
N PHE A 293 2.78 23.98 15.59
CA PHE A 293 2.38 24.63 16.83
C PHE A 293 3.60 24.99 17.68
N SER A 294 3.54 26.13 18.36
CA SER A 294 4.44 26.43 19.47
C SER A 294 4.19 25.49 20.65
N GLU A 295 5.13 25.45 21.60
CA GLU A 295 5.09 24.61 22.80
C GLU A 295 3.69 24.48 23.43
N ILE A 296 3.29 23.24 23.72
CA ILE A 296 2.00 22.93 24.35
C ILE A 296 2.19 23.06 25.86
N LYS A 297 1.48 24.02 26.45
CA LYS A 297 1.47 24.25 27.89
C LYS A 297 0.11 24.78 28.33
N LEU A 298 -0.23 24.47 29.57
CA LEU A 298 -1.36 25.07 30.26
C LEU A 298 -0.98 26.45 30.77
N ASN A 299 -1.95 27.35 30.76
CA ASN A 299 -1.75 28.74 31.16
C ASN A 299 -2.24 28.98 32.60
N GLY A 300 -2.81 27.97 33.27
CA GLY A 300 -3.27 28.02 34.65
C GLY A 300 -4.54 28.88 34.85
N SER A 301 -5.15 29.33 33.75
CA SER A 301 -6.39 30.10 33.69
C SER A 301 -7.16 29.75 32.41
N GLU A 302 -7.48 28.47 32.29
CA GLU A 302 -8.26 27.95 31.18
C GLU A 302 -9.71 28.45 31.28
N GLY A 303 -10.24 29.05 30.21
CA GLY A 303 -11.62 29.55 30.21
C GLY A 303 -12.67 28.44 30.08
N ASP A 304 -13.94 28.76 30.36
CA ASP A 304 -15.07 27.82 30.32
C ASP A 304 -15.17 26.98 29.03
N LYS A 305 -14.74 27.54 27.90
CA LYS A 305 -14.74 26.85 26.59
C LYS A 305 -13.79 25.65 26.57
N HIS A 306 -12.65 25.75 27.26
CA HIS A 306 -11.67 24.66 27.41
C HIS A 306 -12.26 23.50 28.20
N TYR A 307 -12.82 23.80 29.39
CA TYR A 307 -13.45 22.78 30.23
C TYR A 307 -14.65 22.10 29.57
N LYS A 308 -15.48 22.85 28.82
CA LYS A 308 -16.56 22.27 28.03
C LYS A 308 -16.05 21.29 26.96
N GLN A 309 -14.92 21.62 26.32
CA GLN A 309 -14.30 20.71 25.35
C GLN A 309 -13.72 19.47 26.02
N ILE A 310 -13.06 19.61 27.16
CA ILE A 310 -12.57 18.47 27.96
C ILE A 310 -13.70 17.50 28.27
N GLU A 311 -14.82 17.98 28.79
CA GLU A 311 -15.94 17.11 29.18
C GLU A 311 -16.58 16.40 27.98
N SER A 312 -16.62 17.04 26.80
CA SER A 312 -17.04 16.37 25.56
C SER A 312 -16.10 15.24 25.19
N ILE A 313 -14.80 15.54 25.08
CA ILE A 313 -13.80 14.56 24.64
C ILE A 313 -13.64 13.44 25.67
N LYS A 314 -13.82 13.72 26.96
CA LYS A 314 -13.80 12.73 28.04
C LYS A 314 -14.91 11.69 27.90
N LYS A 315 -16.12 12.11 27.49
CA LYS A 315 -17.23 11.19 27.17
C LYS A 315 -16.91 10.34 25.94
N GLU A 316 -16.34 10.97 24.92
CA GLU A 316 -15.90 10.26 23.71
C GLU A 316 -14.82 9.23 24.03
N TRP A 317 -13.87 9.54 24.92
CA TRP A 317 -12.85 8.61 25.41
C TRP A 317 -13.45 7.44 26.19
N ALA A 318 -14.45 7.70 27.04
CA ALA A 318 -15.15 6.64 27.76
C ALA A 318 -15.86 5.67 26.80
N ASN A 319 -16.48 6.20 25.74
CA ASN A 319 -17.10 5.39 24.70
C ASN A 319 -16.08 4.64 23.83
N PHE A 320 -14.91 5.24 23.59
CA PHE A 320 -13.84 4.63 22.79
C PHE A 320 -13.20 3.41 23.46
N ARG A 321 -13.25 3.33 24.80
CA ARG A 321 -12.70 2.21 25.57
C ARG A 321 -13.67 1.04 25.79
N ASN A 322 -14.95 1.21 25.47
CA ASN A 322 -16.00 0.19 25.62
C ASN A 322 -16.25 -0.54 24.31
#